data_AF-A0A0E0K004-F1
#
_entry.id   AF-A0A0E0K004-F1
#
_cell.length_a   1.000
_cell.length_b   1.000
_cell.length_c   1.000
_cell.angle_alpha   90.00
_cell.angle_beta   90.00
_cell.angle_gamma   90.00
#
_symmetry.space_group_name_H-M   'P 1'
#
loop_
_entity.id
_entity.type
_entity.pdbx_description
1 polymer ?
#
loop_
_entity_poly.entity_id
_entity_poly.type
_entity_poly.pdbx_seq_one_letter_code
_entity_poly.pdbx_strand_id
1 'polypeptide(L)'
;MNNMLVERMKDFLNRLVRDHGSIDLEWLREIEPDKAKDFLLSIRGLGLKSTECVRLLTLHHMAFSVDTNVTRICVRLGWVPLQPLPESLQLHLLELYELHYQMITFGKVFCSKNKTNCNSCPMRAECKHFASAFASARLALPGPSKRTSTPEYPNAAESSHKKYTYSRPVGQLS
;
A
#
# COMPACT_ATOMS: atom_id res chain seq x y z
N MET A 1 5.71 -24.76 -14.34
CA MET A 1 4.65 -23.84 -13.86
C MET A 1 3.86 -23.17 -14.99
N ASN A 2 4.43 -23.00 -16.20
CA ASN A 2 3.75 -22.37 -17.34
C ASN A 2 2.59 -23.19 -17.93
N ASN A 3 2.67 -24.53 -17.92
CA ASN A 3 1.64 -25.36 -18.57
C ASN A 3 0.25 -25.23 -17.94
N MET A 4 0.14 -25.03 -16.62
CA MET A 4 -1.17 -24.91 -15.97
C MET A 4 -1.95 -23.67 -16.41
N LEU A 5 -1.27 -22.56 -16.69
CA LEU A 5 -1.91 -21.34 -17.18
C LEU A 5 -2.36 -21.51 -18.63
N VAL A 6 -1.51 -22.10 -19.46
CA VAL A 6 -1.83 -22.41 -20.86
C VAL A 6 -3.08 -23.29 -20.96
N GLU A 7 -3.15 -24.37 -20.17
CA GLU A 7 -4.33 -25.23 -20.14
C GLU A 7 -5.58 -24.48 -19.69
N ARG A 8 -5.50 -23.64 -18.65
CA ARG A 8 -6.66 -22.82 -18.22
C ARG A 8 -7.13 -21.84 -19.29
N MET A 9 -6.20 -21.20 -19.99
CA MET A 9 -6.54 -20.28 -21.07
C MET A 9 -7.21 -21.03 -22.24
N LYS A 10 -6.67 -22.19 -22.61
CA LYS A 10 -7.25 -23.04 -23.65
C LYS A 10 -8.63 -23.56 -23.26
N ASP A 11 -8.81 -24.02 -22.02
CA ASP A 11 -10.10 -24.45 -21.48
C ASP A 11 -11.14 -23.34 -21.52
N PHE A 12 -10.73 -22.11 -21.19
CA PHE A 12 -11.60 -20.94 -21.25
C PHE A 12 -12.02 -20.60 -22.69
N LEU A 13 -11.08 -20.56 -23.63
CA LEU A 13 -11.39 -20.30 -25.04
C LEU A 13 -12.30 -21.38 -25.63
N ASN A 14 -12.04 -22.66 -25.32
CA ASN A 14 -12.90 -23.78 -25.74
C ASN A 14 -14.31 -23.66 -25.15
N ARG A 15 -14.42 -23.24 -23.88
CA ARG A 15 -15.72 -22.96 -23.25
C ARG A 15 -16.46 -21.85 -23.98
N LEU A 16 -15.80 -20.75 -24.34
CA LEU A 16 -16.46 -19.65 -25.08
C LEU A 16 -17.00 -20.10 -26.42
N VAL A 17 -16.20 -20.84 -27.21
CA VAL A 17 -16.65 -21.35 -28.50
C VAL A 17 -17.84 -22.31 -28.34
N ARG A 18 -17.81 -23.17 -27.32
CA ARG A 18 -18.92 -24.12 -27.06
C ARG A 18 -20.21 -23.42 -26.61
N ASP A 19 -20.09 -22.43 -25.72
CA ASP A 19 -21.24 -21.82 -25.06
C ASP A 19 -21.82 -20.64 -25.87
N HIS A 20 -20.98 -19.92 -26.64
CA HIS A 20 -21.35 -18.69 -27.37
C HIS A 20 -21.07 -18.74 -28.88
N GLY A 21 -20.38 -19.77 -29.38
CA GLY A 21 -20.05 -19.91 -30.81
C GLY A 21 -18.86 -19.07 -31.29
N SER A 22 -18.28 -18.22 -30.43
CA SER A 22 -17.16 -17.34 -30.74
C SER A 22 -16.23 -17.19 -29.52
N ILE A 23 -15.09 -16.54 -29.70
CA ILE A 23 -14.14 -16.20 -28.61
C ILE A 23 -14.31 -14.76 -28.11
N ASP A 24 -15.34 -14.05 -28.57
CA ASP A 24 -15.57 -12.67 -28.16
C ASP A 24 -16.35 -12.59 -26.84
N LEU A 25 -16.12 -11.49 -26.13
CA LEU A 25 -16.75 -11.18 -24.84
C LEU A 25 -17.49 -9.84 -24.91
N GLU A 26 -17.76 -9.31 -26.11
CA GLU A 26 -18.33 -7.97 -26.26
C GLU A 26 -19.74 -7.88 -25.67
N TRP A 27 -20.48 -9.00 -25.71
CA TRP A 27 -21.78 -9.16 -25.08
C TRP A 27 -21.77 -8.88 -23.56
N LEU A 28 -20.61 -8.92 -22.88
CA LEU A 28 -20.51 -8.55 -21.46
C LEU A 28 -20.84 -7.07 -21.19
N ARG A 29 -20.79 -6.20 -22.21
CA ARG A 29 -21.18 -4.78 -22.08
C ARG A 29 -22.69 -4.57 -22.03
N GLU A 30 -23.44 -5.49 -22.63
CA GLU A 30 -24.89 -5.37 -22.80
C GLU A 30 -25.68 -6.04 -21.67
N ILE A 31 -25.00 -6.78 -20.79
CA ILE A 31 -25.63 -7.44 -19.64
C ILE A 31 -25.50 -6.60 -18.37
N GLU A 32 -26.37 -6.90 -17.42
CA GLU A 32 -26.36 -6.27 -16.10
C GLU A 32 -25.00 -6.45 -15.37
N PRO A 33 -24.48 -5.42 -14.67
CA PRO A 33 -23.16 -5.45 -14.05
C PRO A 33 -22.89 -6.60 -13.09
N ASP A 34 -23.94 -7.10 -12.42
CA ASP A 34 -23.84 -8.23 -11.48
C ASP A 34 -23.76 -9.57 -12.24
N LYS A 35 -24.48 -9.73 -13.34
CA LYS A 35 -24.35 -10.91 -14.21
C LYS A 35 -22.98 -10.97 -14.87
N ALA A 36 -22.42 -9.82 -15.26
CA ALA A 36 -21.05 -9.74 -15.75
C ALA A 36 -20.03 -10.17 -14.69
N LYS A 37 -20.26 -9.76 -13.42
CA LYS A 37 -19.43 -10.19 -12.30
C LYS A 37 -19.48 -11.70 -12.10
N ASP A 38 -20.68 -12.27 -12.08
CA ASP A 38 -20.90 -13.71 -11.86
C ASP A 38 -20.26 -14.53 -12.99
N PHE A 39 -20.43 -14.10 -14.24
CA PHE A 39 -19.77 -14.74 -15.37
C PHE A 39 -18.24 -14.71 -15.23
N LEU A 40 -17.66 -13.55 -14.93
CA LEU A 40 -16.21 -13.42 -14.77
C LEU A 40 -15.69 -14.27 -13.60
N LEU A 41 -16.40 -14.31 -12.46
CA LEU A 41 -16.06 -15.18 -11.32
C LEU A 41 -16.20 -16.67 -11.63
N SER A 42 -17.05 -17.05 -12.61
CA SER A 42 -17.17 -18.43 -13.07
C SER A 42 -15.93 -18.91 -13.86
N ILE A 43 -15.04 -18.01 -14.26
CA ILE A 43 -13.83 -18.35 -15.02
C ILE A 43 -12.79 -18.95 -14.08
N ARG A 44 -12.44 -20.23 -14.29
CA ARG A 44 -11.46 -20.92 -13.46
C ARG A 44 -10.12 -20.19 -13.46
N GLY A 45 -9.74 -19.69 -12.28
CA GLY A 45 -8.47 -18.96 -12.08
C GLY A 45 -8.61 -17.45 -12.14
N LEU A 46 -9.81 -16.92 -12.42
CA LEU A 46 -10.12 -15.51 -12.24
C LEU A 46 -10.72 -15.30 -10.84
N GLY A 47 -10.03 -14.54 -10.01
CA GLY A 47 -10.50 -14.19 -8.67
C GLY A 47 -11.12 -12.79 -8.62
N LEU A 48 -11.74 -12.46 -7.48
CA LEU A 48 -12.46 -11.21 -7.27
C LEU A 48 -11.67 -9.97 -7.68
N LYS A 49 -10.38 -9.86 -7.29
CA LYS A 49 -9.52 -8.73 -7.67
C LYS A 49 -9.47 -8.51 -9.19
N SER A 50 -9.25 -9.59 -9.94
CA SER A 50 -9.12 -9.53 -11.40
C SER A 50 -10.47 -9.28 -12.06
N THR A 51 -11.55 -9.88 -11.54
CA THR A 51 -12.92 -9.59 -11.99
C THR A 51 -13.27 -8.12 -11.82
N GLU A 52 -13.06 -7.54 -10.63
CA GLU A 52 -13.34 -6.12 -10.39
C GLU A 52 -12.46 -5.20 -11.25
N CYS A 53 -11.24 -5.63 -11.60
CA CYS A 53 -10.36 -4.92 -12.52
C CYS A 53 -10.94 -4.87 -13.94
N VAL A 54 -11.42 -6.00 -14.47
CA VAL A 54 -12.08 -6.04 -15.79
C VAL A 54 -13.36 -5.22 -15.78
N ARG A 55 -14.17 -5.33 -14.72
CA ARG A 55 -15.41 -4.54 -14.56
C ARG A 55 -15.12 -3.04 -14.57
N LEU A 56 -14.12 -2.58 -13.83
CA LEU A 56 -13.75 -1.16 -13.75
C LEU A 56 -13.08 -0.64 -15.03
N LEU A 57 -12.03 -1.32 -15.51
CA LEU A 57 -11.15 -0.79 -16.56
C LEU A 57 -11.65 -1.07 -17.98
N THR A 58 -12.36 -2.17 -18.18
CA THR A 58 -12.80 -2.60 -19.52
C THR A 58 -14.28 -2.36 -19.74
N LEU A 59 -15.12 -2.74 -18.78
CA LEU A 59 -16.58 -2.63 -18.89
C LEU A 59 -17.13 -1.29 -18.37
N HIS A 60 -16.30 -0.46 -17.72
CA HIS A 60 -16.69 0.82 -17.13
C HIS A 60 -17.84 0.70 -16.10
N HIS A 61 -17.96 -0.45 -15.45
CA HIS A 61 -18.90 -0.65 -14.35
C HIS A 61 -18.38 0.05 -13.09
N MET A 62 -19.29 0.46 -12.20
CA MET A 62 -18.96 0.95 -10.86
C MET A 62 -18.40 -0.21 -10.00
N ALA A 63 -17.08 -0.41 -10.05
CA ALA A 63 -16.37 -1.53 -9.46
C ALA A 63 -15.02 -1.08 -8.87
N PHE A 64 -14.60 -1.60 -7.71
CA PHE A 64 -13.30 -1.28 -7.13
C PHE A 64 -12.38 -2.49 -7.01
N SER A 65 -11.30 -2.52 -7.80
CA SER A 65 -10.24 -3.51 -7.62
C SER A 65 -9.34 -3.12 -6.44
N VAL A 66 -9.49 -3.81 -5.32
CA VAL A 66 -8.58 -3.66 -4.17
C VAL A 66 -7.28 -4.42 -4.45
N ASP A 67 -6.23 -3.68 -4.82
CA ASP A 67 -4.88 -4.25 -4.93
C ASP A 67 -4.16 -4.24 -3.56
N THR A 68 -3.18 -5.14 -3.41
CA THR A 68 -2.21 -5.17 -2.30
C THR A 68 -1.52 -3.84 -2.04
N ASN A 69 -1.35 -3.00 -3.08
CA ASN A 69 -0.87 -1.63 -2.95
C ASN A 69 -1.88 -0.74 -2.24
N VAL A 70 -3.14 -0.74 -2.71
CA VAL A 70 -4.25 0.01 -2.14
C VAL A 70 -4.44 -0.35 -0.67
N THR A 71 -4.57 -1.65 -0.35
CA THR A 71 -4.71 -2.13 1.02
C THR A 71 -3.56 -1.65 1.91
N ARG A 72 -2.31 -1.80 1.45
CA ARG A 72 -1.12 -1.39 2.20
C ARG A 72 -1.12 0.11 2.47
N ILE A 73 -1.48 0.93 1.48
CA ILE A 73 -1.53 2.39 1.62
C ILE A 73 -2.60 2.78 2.65
N CYS A 74 -3.83 2.28 2.50
CA CYS A 74 -4.92 2.59 3.43
C CYS A 74 -4.58 2.22 4.89
N VAL A 75 -3.97 1.05 5.09
CA VAL A 75 -3.52 0.60 6.41
C VAL A 75 -2.41 1.50 6.96
N ARG A 76 -1.41 1.86 6.15
CA ARG A 76 -0.29 2.71 6.59
C ARG A 76 -0.68 4.15 6.88
N LEU A 77 -1.61 4.71 6.10
CA LEU A 77 -2.23 6.02 6.39
C LEU A 77 -3.15 5.93 7.61
N GLY A 78 -3.61 4.73 7.96
CA GLY A 78 -4.50 4.50 9.09
C GLY A 78 -5.95 4.86 8.80
N TRP A 79 -6.35 4.81 7.53
CA TRP A 79 -7.72 4.94 7.04
C TRP A 79 -8.55 3.69 7.30
N VAL A 80 -7.88 2.55 7.42
CA VAL A 80 -8.49 1.27 7.74
C VAL A 80 -7.89 0.78 9.07
N PRO A 81 -8.71 0.39 10.07
CA PRO A 81 -8.19 -0.24 11.28
C PRO A 81 -7.44 -1.53 10.92
N LEU A 82 -6.39 -1.89 11.66
CA LEU A 82 -5.56 -3.09 11.43
C LEU A 82 -6.32 -4.44 11.55
N GLN A 83 -7.64 -4.40 11.69
CA GLN A 83 -8.54 -5.53 11.69
C GLN A 83 -8.73 -6.02 10.24
N PRO A 84 -8.93 -7.32 9.99
CA PRO A 84 -9.36 -7.78 8.67
C PRO A 84 -10.63 -7.03 8.27
N LEU A 85 -10.62 -6.46 7.08
CA LEU A 85 -11.80 -5.77 6.54
C LEU A 85 -12.95 -6.79 6.49
N PRO A 86 -14.13 -6.50 7.08
CA PRO A 86 -15.31 -7.31 6.86
C PRO A 86 -15.56 -7.42 5.35
N GLU A 87 -15.99 -8.59 4.85
CA GLU A 87 -16.32 -8.78 3.42
C GLU A 87 -17.34 -7.77 2.88
N SER A 88 -18.08 -7.09 3.78
CA SER A 88 -19.10 -6.10 3.48
C SER A 88 -18.60 -4.66 3.32
N LEU A 89 -17.35 -4.30 3.67
CA LEU A 89 -16.88 -2.92 3.51
C LEU A 89 -16.43 -2.67 2.07
N GLN A 90 -17.39 -2.33 1.24
CA GLN A 90 -17.17 -1.97 -0.15
C GLN A 90 -16.62 -0.53 -0.23
N LEU A 91 -15.33 -0.37 -0.55
CA LEU A 91 -14.64 0.91 -0.83
C LEU A 91 -15.18 1.64 -2.10
N HIS A 92 -16.43 1.38 -2.50
CA HIS A 92 -17.03 1.76 -3.78
C HIS A 92 -17.49 3.23 -3.87
N LEU A 93 -17.13 4.11 -2.92
CA LEU A 93 -17.57 5.52 -2.91
C LEU A 93 -16.53 6.56 -3.35
N LEU A 94 -15.31 6.15 -3.69
CA LEU A 94 -14.27 7.08 -4.15
C LEU A 94 -14.21 7.04 -5.66
N GLU A 95 -14.56 8.09 -6.40
CA GLU A 95 -14.48 8.23 -7.88
C GLU A 95 -13.35 7.37 -8.52
N LEU A 96 -13.72 6.14 -8.92
CA LEU A 96 -12.89 4.93 -8.67
C LEU A 96 -11.72 4.72 -9.63
N TYR A 97 -11.75 5.33 -10.81
CA TYR A 97 -10.74 5.05 -11.83
C TYR A 97 -9.44 5.82 -11.60
N GLU A 98 -9.53 7.14 -11.47
CA GLU A 98 -8.35 8.01 -11.32
C GLU A 98 -7.65 7.71 -9.99
N LEU A 99 -8.42 7.57 -8.92
CA LEU A 99 -7.86 7.23 -7.61
C LEU A 99 -7.16 5.88 -7.63
N HIS A 100 -7.74 4.85 -8.27
CA HIS A 100 -7.11 3.53 -8.34
C HIS A 100 -5.73 3.59 -9.00
N TYR A 101 -5.61 4.30 -10.12
CA TYR A 101 -4.32 4.47 -10.80
C TYR A 101 -3.32 5.29 -9.98
N GLN A 102 -3.78 6.38 -9.37
CA GLN A 102 -2.98 7.21 -8.48
C GLN A 102 -2.46 6.40 -7.29
N MET A 103 -3.28 5.55 -6.68
CA MET A 103 -2.88 4.71 -5.55
C MET A 103 -1.88 3.62 -5.96
N ILE A 104 -2.01 3.01 -7.14
CA ILE A 104 -1.01 2.06 -7.66
C ILE A 104 0.33 2.76 -7.83
N THR A 105 0.33 3.91 -8.49
CA THR A 105 1.54 4.69 -8.77
C THR A 105 2.17 5.18 -7.47
N PHE A 106 1.37 5.73 -6.56
CA PHE A 106 1.80 6.15 -5.23
C PHE A 106 2.41 4.98 -4.44
N GLY A 107 1.79 3.80 -4.50
CA GLY A 107 2.26 2.59 -3.84
C GLY A 107 3.58 2.06 -4.40
N LYS A 108 3.89 2.33 -5.68
CA LYS A 108 5.16 1.93 -6.31
C LYS A 108 6.27 2.95 -6.06
N VAL A 109 5.96 4.25 -6.14
CA VAL A 109 6.95 5.34 -6.09
C VAL A 109 7.26 5.77 -4.65
N PHE A 110 6.25 5.94 -3.80
CA PHE A 110 6.42 6.48 -2.44
C PHE A 110 6.24 5.40 -1.37
N CYS A 111 5.13 4.66 -1.44
CA CYS A 111 4.71 3.73 -0.40
C CYS A 111 4.96 2.27 -0.78
N SER A 112 6.17 1.97 -1.26
CA SER A 112 6.62 0.62 -1.65
C SER A 112 6.52 -0.39 -0.50
N LYS A 113 6.43 -1.68 -0.83
CA LYS A 113 6.37 -2.74 0.20
C LYS A 113 7.61 -2.70 1.10
N ASN A 114 8.78 -2.65 0.48
CA ASN A 114 10.09 -2.63 1.12
C ASN A 114 10.78 -1.29 0.82
N LYS A 115 11.48 -0.73 1.82
CA LYS A 115 12.18 0.57 1.71
C LYS A 115 11.28 1.69 1.19
N THR A 116 10.29 2.08 1.99
CA THR A 116 9.37 3.19 1.68
C THR A 116 10.10 4.52 1.60
N ASN A 117 9.81 5.32 0.58
CA ASN A 117 10.34 6.67 0.44
C ASN A 117 9.49 7.69 1.22
N CYS A 118 9.40 7.50 2.54
CA CYS A 118 8.59 8.37 3.40
C CYS A 118 9.08 9.81 3.40
N ASN A 119 10.36 10.05 3.15
CA ASN A 119 10.94 11.41 3.12
C ASN A 119 10.40 12.25 1.96
N SER A 120 10.12 11.62 0.82
CA SER A 120 9.56 12.28 -0.36
C SER A 120 8.04 12.05 -0.50
N CYS A 121 7.42 11.39 0.48
CA CYS A 121 6.00 11.03 0.41
C CYS A 121 5.13 12.27 0.63
N PRO A 122 4.21 12.60 -0.30
CA PRO A 122 3.35 13.79 -0.15
C PRO A 122 2.39 13.66 1.03
N MET A 123 2.04 12.44 1.44
CA MET A 123 1.15 12.18 2.59
C MET A 123 1.90 11.99 3.91
N ARG A 124 3.19 12.35 3.99
CA ARG A 124 4.04 12.11 5.17
C ARG A 124 3.46 12.70 6.45
N ALA A 125 2.88 13.90 6.39
CA ALA A 125 2.39 14.64 7.55
C ALA A 125 1.23 13.93 8.27
N GLU A 126 0.40 13.20 7.52
CA GLU A 126 -0.82 12.54 8.03
C GLU A 126 -0.66 11.02 8.16
N CYS A 127 0.52 10.48 7.81
CA CYS A 127 0.76 9.05 7.76
C CYS A 127 1.06 8.45 9.15
N LYS A 128 0.11 7.68 9.71
CA LYS A 128 0.27 6.99 11.00
C LYS A 128 1.48 6.04 11.02
N HIS A 129 1.76 5.35 9.91
CA HIS A 129 2.93 4.49 9.79
C HIS A 129 4.25 5.26 9.92
N PHE A 130 4.37 6.41 9.27
CA PHE A 130 5.56 7.24 9.38
C PHE A 130 5.72 7.82 10.79
N ALA A 131 4.64 8.35 11.37
CA ALA A 131 4.65 8.88 12.73
C ALA A 131 5.12 7.82 13.74
N SER A 132 4.59 6.60 13.65
CA SER A 132 5.00 5.47 14.49
C SER A 132 6.47 5.08 14.26
N ALA A 133 6.89 4.88 13.00
CA ALA A 133 8.27 4.49 12.69
C ALA A 133 9.30 5.55 13.13
N PHE A 134 8.96 6.83 12.97
CA PHE A 134 9.81 7.94 13.39
C PHE A 134 9.93 8.04 14.91
N ALA A 135 8.81 7.89 15.64
CA ALA A 135 8.82 7.84 17.10
C ALA A 135 9.67 6.66 17.63
N SER A 136 9.48 5.47 17.06
CA SER A 136 10.26 4.29 17.42
C SER A 136 11.75 4.45 17.13
N ALA A 137 12.14 5.09 16.02
CA ALA A 137 13.54 5.36 15.71
C ALA A 137 14.19 6.37 16.67
N ARG A 138 13.43 7.38 17.13
CA ARG A 138 13.90 8.36 18.13
C ARG A 138 14.05 7.77 19.52
N LEU A 139 13.16 6.84 19.88
CA LEU A 139 13.14 6.17 21.18
C LEU A 139 13.99 4.90 21.20
N ALA A 140 14.58 4.52 20.07
CA ALA A 140 15.47 3.36 20.01
C ALA A 140 16.67 3.62 20.92
N LEU A 141 16.83 2.75 21.93
CA LEU A 141 18.01 2.76 22.77
C LEU A 141 19.26 2.59 21.89
N PRO A 142 20.34 3.34 22.15
CA PRO A 142 21.59 3.11 21.45
C PRO A 142 21.99 1.63 21.59
N GLY A 143 22.34 1.00 20.47
CA GLY A 143 22.84 -0.37 20.51
C GLY A 143 24.07 -0.47 21.41
N PRO A 144 24.36 -1.65 21.99
CA PRO A 144 25.52 -1.81 22.85
C PRO A 144 26.78 -1.35 22.11
N SER A 145 27.44 -0.33 22.67
CA SER A 145 28.73 0.15 22.17
C SER A 145 29.70 -1.03 22.12
N LYS A 146 30.30 -1.30 20.95
CA LYS A 146 31.43 -2.23 20.89
C LYS A 146 32.54 -1.63 21.74
N ARG A 147 32.76 -2.20 22.92
CA ARG A 147 33.89 -1.89 23.79
C ARG A 147 35.19 -2.10 23.00
N THR A 148 35.76 -1.03 22.48
CA THR A 148 37.20 -0.97 22.18
C THR A 148 37.91 -0.89 23.52
N SER A 149 38.41 -2.04 23.99
CA SER A 149 39.27 -2.13 25.16
C SER A 149 40.64 -1.54 24.84
N THR A 150 40.92 -0.37 25.37
CA THR A 150 42.30 0.06 25.66
C THR A 150 42.31 0.57 27.11
N PRO A 151 43.09 -0.04 28.01
CA PRO A 151 43.07 0.31 29.42
C PRO A 151 43.80 1.64 29.67
N GLU A 152 43.12 2.55 30.36
CA GLU A 152 43.68 3.76 30.96
C GLU A 152 44.60 3.41 32.14
N TYR A 153 45.68 4.18 32.31
CA TYR A 153 46.23 4.46 33.64
C TYR A 153 46.40 5.97 33.85
N PRO A 154 46.25 6.47 35.10
CA PRO A 154 45.80 7.82 35.38
C PRO A 154 46.94 8.73 35.88
N ASN A 155 46.74 10.05 35.82
CA ASN A 155 47.16 10.91 36.93
C ASN A 155 46.36 12.20 37.03
N ALA A 156 46.06 12.54 38.28
CA ALA A 156 45.21 13.62 38.74
C ALA A 156 45.89 14.99 38.69
N ALA A 157 45.11 16.05 38.45
CA ALA A 157 45.07 17.27 39.26
C ALA A 157 44.10 18.33 38.67
N GLU A 158 43.08 18.64 39.46
CA GLU A 158 42.56 19.98 39.77
C GLU A 158 42.10 21.00 38.69
N SER A 159 40.79 21.33 38.83
CA SER A 159 40.28 22.68 39.11
C SER A 159 39.44 23.41 38.03
N SER A 160 38.30 23.91 38.54
CA SER A 160 37.63 25.17 38.20
C SER A 160 36.52 25.18 37.14
N HIS A 161 35.31 25.05 37.65
CA HIS A 161 34.13 25.90 37.43
C HIS A 161 34.04 26.83 36.19
N LYS A 162 32.88 26.64 35.51
CA LYS A 162 31.88 27.64 35.09
C LYS A 162 32.10 28.46 33.80
N LYS A 163 31.25 28.16 32.82
CA LYS A 163 30.13 28.99 32.26
C LYS A 163 30.07 28.81 30.75
N TYR A 164 28.93 28.34 30.22
CA TYR A 164 28.44 28.86 28.95
C TYR A 164 26.93 29.06 29.00
N THR A 165 26.58 30.32 28.80
CA THR A 165 25.27 30.96 28.89
C THR A 165 24.40 30.61 27.70
N TYR A 166 23.13 30.30 27.97
CA TYR A 166 22.05 30.18 26.99
C TYR A 166 21.70 31.56 26.44
N SER A 167 21.75 31.74 25.12
CA SER A 167 21.23 32.94 24.45
C SER A 167 20.27 32.52 23.34
N ARG A 168 18.97 32.74 23.59
CA ARG A 168 17.94 32.96 22.54
C ARG A 168 17.73 34.47 22.42
N PRO A 169 17.47 34.96 21.21
CA PRO A 169 16.52 36.04 21.04
C PRO A 169 15.47 35.66 19.97
N VAL A 170 14.33 36.31 19.77
CA VAL A 170 13.43 37.21 20.52
C VAL A 170 12.15 37.16 19.66
N GLY A 171 10.97 37.25 20.27
CA GLY A 171 9.71 37.39 19.54
C GLY A 171 8.59 37.78 20.49
N GLN A 172 8.43 39.09 20.65
CA GLN A 172 7.54 39.79 21.58
C GLN A 172 6.20 40.07 20.89
N LEU A 173 5.09 39.79 21.56
CA LEU A 173 3.75 40.32 21.25
C LEU A 173 3.12 40.76 22.58
N SER A 174 2.52 41.95 22.51
CA SER A 174 1.87 42.79 23.54
C SER A 174 2.77 43.43 24.60
#